data_AF-A0A835XCJ4-F1
#
_entry.id   AF-A0A835XCJ4-F1
#
_cell.length_a   1.000
_cell.length_b   1.000
_cell.length_c   1.000
_cell.angle_alpha   90.00
_cell.angle_beta   90.00
_cell.angle_gamma   90.00
#
_symmetry.space_group_name_H-M   'P 1'
#
loop_
_entity.id
_entity.type
_entity.pdbx_description
1 polymer ?
#
loop_
_entity_poly.entity_id
_entity_poly.type
_entity_poly.pdbx_seq_one_letter_code
_entity_poly.pdbx_strand_id
1 'polypeptide(L)'
;MDTDTALKEQPEIFKKYFAKIIPPEDNKFAALNSAVWSGGSFIYIPPGIKVDMPLQAYFRINAENIGQFERTLIIADEGSEVHYIEGCTAPVYSSESLHCAVVELVAHKDAHLRYTTIQNWSTDVYNLVTKRAYAYEGARVEWIDGNIGSKLTMKYPGIYLMGERAYGETLSIAFAGKNQHQDTGAKMVHLAPNTTSKITSKSVSRLNGRSTYRGLLSVAKGATNVKATVRCDALLLDDTSKTDTYPYMEINQEDATVTHEATVGKIGDEQIFYLMTRGFSEEEALSLIVNGFMEPFTKELPMEYAVELNRLIKMEMDGSVG
;
A
#
# COMPACT_ATOMS: atom_id res chain seq x y z
N MET A 1 -9.77 -12.69 14.60
CA MET A 1 -10.92 -13.51 14.14
C MET A 1 -11.33 -13.03 12.76
N ASP A 2 -12.07 -13.81 11.98
CA ASP A 2 -12.66 -13.29 10.75
C ASP A 2 -13.82 -12.33 11.05
N THR A 3 -14.17 -11.49 10.08
CA THR A 3 -15.22 -10.47 10.22
C THR A 3 -16.62 -11.04 10.42
N ASP A 4 -16.93 -12.18 9.82
CA ASP A 4 -18.23 -12.84 9.94
C ASP A 4 -18.46 -13.36 11.37
N THR A 5 -17.41 -13.92 11.97
CA THR A 5 -17.38 -14.33 13.38
C THR A 5 -17.46 -13.12 14.30
N ALA A 6 -16.68 -12.06 14.04
CA ALA A 6 -16.70 -10.85 14.85
C ALA A 6 -18.08 -10.18 14.89
N LEU A 7 -18.80 -10.17 13.77
CA LEU A 7 -20.17 -9.64 13.70
C LEU A 7 -21.12 -10.39 14.66
N LYS A 8 -20.93 -11.70 14.82
CA LYS A 8 -21.78 -12.56 15.66
C LYS A 8 -21.37 -12.52 17.14
N GLU A 9 -20.07 -12.60 17.41
CA GLU A 9 -19.53 -12.78 18.76
C GLU A 9 -19.19 -11.46 19.46
N GLN A 10 -18.87 -10.40 18.70
CA GLN A 10 -18.49 -9.07 19.21
C GLN A 10 -19.33 -7.94 18.58
N PRO A 11 -20.68 -8.04 18.56
CA PRO A 11 -21.54 -7.15 17.78
C PRO A 11 -21.45 -5.68 18.21
N GLU A 12 -21.22 -5.41 19.49
CA GLU A 12 -21.16 -4.04 20.03
C GLU A 12 -19.96 -3.27 19.48
N ILE A 13 -18.76 -3.87 19.55
CA ILE A 13 -17.54 -3.26 19.00
C ILE A 13 -17.61 -3.23 17.48
N PHE A 14 -18.06 -4.31 16.85
CA PHE A 14 -18.14 -4.41 15.40
C PHE A 14 -19.03 -3.30 14.81
N LYS A 15 -20.27 -3.15 15.30
CA LYS A 15 -21.23 -2.13 14.81
C LYS A 15 -20.74 -0.69 15.05
N LYS A 16 -19.93 -0.46 16.08
CA LYS A 16 -19.36 0.87 16.38
C LYS A 16 -18.45 1.37 15.26
N TYR A 17 -17.70 0.48 14.60
CA TYR A 17 -16.66 0.87 13.64
C TYR A 17 -16.92 0.43 12.20
N PHE A 18 -17.66 -0.65 11.99
CA PHE A 18 -17.91 -1.22 10.66
C PHE A 18 -18.54 -0.20 9.72
N ALA A 19 -17.92 -0.02 8.54
CA ALA A 19 -18.36 0.89 7.49
C ALA A 19 -18.50 2.37 7.92
N LYS A 20 -17.77 2.78 8.97
CA LYS A 20 -17.72 4.19 9.42
C LYS A 20 -16.59 4.97 8.77
N ILE A 21 -15.51 4.28 8.40
CA ILE A 21 -14.35 4.90 7.77
C ILE A 21 -14.52 4.87 6.26
N ILE A 22 -14.99 3.73 5.71
CA ILE A 22 -15.31 3.54 4.30
C ILE A 22 -16.77 3.08 4.21
N PRO A 23 -17.72 4.03 4.10
CA PRO A 23 -19.12 3.67 3.99
C PRO A 23 -19.43 3.09 2.59
N PRO A 24 -20.58 2.40 2.40
CA PRO A 24 -20.94 1.82 1.11
C PRO A 24 -21.01 2.85 -0.02
N GLU A 25 -21.39 4.09 0.27
CA GLU A 25 -21.48 5.19 -0.69
C GLU A 25 -20.13 5.80 -1.10
N ASP A 26 -19.01 5.37 -0.48
CA ASP A 26 -17.68 5.95 -0.73
C ASP A 26 -17.28 5.88 -2.20
N ASN A 27 -17.48 4.72 -2.82
CA ASN A 27 -17.29 4.50 -4.24
C ASN A 27 -17.98 3.19 -4.67
N LYS A 28 -18.10 2.97 -5.98
CA LYS A 28 -18.79 1.80 -6.54
C LYS A 28 -18.23 0.44 -6.09
N PHE A 29 -16.92 0.36 -5.81
CA PHE A 29 -16.27 -0.87 -5.37
C PHE A 29 -16.46 -1.10 -3.87
N ALA A 30 -16.40 -0.03 -3.07
CA ALA A 30 -16.79 -0.08 -1.66
C ALA A 30 -18.27 -0.48 -1.50
N ALA A 31 -19.16 0.02 -2.36
CA ALA A 31 -20.58 -0.38 -2.37
C ALA A 31 -20.73 -1.89 -2.65
N LEU A 32 -20.05 -2.38 -3.69
CA LEU A 32 -20.06 -3.79 -4.06
C LEU A 32 -19.52 -4.66 -2.93
N ASN A 33 -18.31 -4.37 -2.42
CA ASN A 33 -17.73 -5.07 -1.27
C ASN A 33 -18.69 -5.06 -0.07
N SER A 34 -19.26 -3.91 0.28
CA SER A 34 -20.21 -3.79 1.39
C SER A 34 -21.54 -4.51 1.16
N ALA A 35 -21.85 -5.00 -0.04
CA ALA A 35 -23.04 -5.80 -0.29
C ALA A 35 -22.77 -7.31 -0.24
N VAL A 36 -21.55 -7.74 -0.62
CA VAL A 36 -21.22 -9.15 -0.84
C VAL A 36 -19.99 -9.63 -0.07
N TRP A 37 -19.50 -8.86 0.91
CA TRP A 37 -18.29 -9.24 1.65
C TRP A 37 -18.45 -10.61 2.29
N SER A 38 -17.37 -11.37 2.27
CA SER A 38 -17.28 -12.65 2.98
C SER A 38 -15.84 -12.87 3.40
N GLY A 39 -15.63 -13.07 4.69
CA GLY A 39 -14.29 -13.12 5.28
C GLY A 39 -13.58 -11.77 5.32
N GLY A 40 -12.30 -11.83 5.69
CA GLY A 40 -11.49 -10.69 6.07
C GLY A 40 -11.01 -10.84 7.52
N SER A 41 -10.36 -9.81 8.05
CA SER A 41 -9.80 -9.84 9.40
C SER A 41 -10.46 -8.80 10.31
N PHE A 42 -10.91 -9.24 11.49
CA PHE A 42 -11.30 -8.35 12.58
C PHE A 42 -10.29 -8.47 13.73
N ILE A 43 -9.72 -7.33 14.10
CA ILE A 43 -8.71 -7.24 15.15
C ILE A 43 -9.00 -6.02 16.03
N TYR A 44 -9.10 -6.23 17.33
CA TYR A 44 -9.26 -5.18 18.34
C TYR A 44 -8.16 -5.33 19.38
N ILE A 45 -7.39 -4.27 19.61
CA ILE A 45 -6.28 -4.25 20.56
C ILE A 45 -6.71 -3.34 21.72
N PRO A 46 -6.84 -3.88 22.94
CA PRO A 46 -7.25 -3.09 24.10
C PRO A 46 -6.25 -1.99 24.49
N PRO A 47 -6.67 -1.01 25.32
CA PRO A 47 -5.81 0.08 25.75
C PRO A 47 -4.50 -0.39 26.38
N GLY A 48 -3.40 0.27 26.02
CA GLY A 48 -2.05 0.04 26.55
C GLY A 48 -1.39 -1.28 26.15
N ILE A 49 -2.07 -2.14 25.37
CA ILE A 49 -1.52 -3.42 24.94
C ILE A 49 -0.63 -3.23 23.73
N LYS A 50 0.59 -3.76 23.83
CA LYS A 50 1.54 -3.85 22.72
C LYS A 50 1.62 -5.30 22.27
N VAL A 51 1.38 -5.54 20.99
CA VAL A 51 1.48 -6.88 20.41
C VAL A 51 2.94 -7.14 20.00
N ASP A 52 3.63 -8.04 20.71
CA ASP A 52 5.07 -8.27 20.53
C ASP A 52 5.45 -8.86 19.17
N MET A 53 4.56 -9.63 18.55
CA MET A 53 4.78 -10.27 17.26
C MET A 53 3.78 -9.77 16.21
N PRO A 54 4.20 -9.54 14.96
CA PRO A 54 3.28 -9.15 13.91
C PRO A 54 2.16 -10.17 13.73
N LEU A 55 0.93 -9.70 13.67
CA LEU A 55 -0.22 -10.52 13.30
C LEU A 55 -0.19 -10.74 11.79
N GLN A 56 -0.32 -11.98 11.34
CA GLN A 56 -0.22 -12.31 9.92
C GLN A 56 -1.53 -12.92 9.42
N ALA A 57 -2.00 -12.45 8.28
CA ALA A 57 -3.02 -13.12 7.49
C ALA A 57 -2.51 -13.34 6.07
N TYR A 58 -2.76 -14.52 5.54
CA TYR A 58 -2.37 -14.88 4.18
C TYR A 58 -3.61 -15.25 3.39
N PHE A 59 -3.94 -14.43 2.40
CA PHE A 59 -5.06 -14.66 1.50
C PHE A 59 -4.57 -15.33 0.22
N ARG A 60 -5.17 -16.48 -0.11
CA ARG A 60 -4.85 -17.23 -1.33
C ARG A 60 -6.12 -17.44 -2.15
N ILE A 61 -6.13 -16.94 -3.38
CA ILE A 61 -7.19 -17.24 -4.35
C ILE A 61 -6.95 -18.66 -4.84
N ASN A 62 -7.89 -19.57 -4.59
CA ASN A 62 -7.74 -21.00 -4.89
C ASN A 62 -8.73 -21.53 -5.94
N ALA A 63 -9.60 -20.69 -6.52
CA ALA A 63 -10.58 -21.14 -7.50
C ALA A 63 -10.82 -20.11 -8.62
N GLU A 64 -11.05 -20.65 -9.82
CA GLU A 64 -11.26 -19.91 -11.07
C GLU A 64 -12.57 -19.09 -11.03
N ASN A 65 -12.57 -17.92 -11.67
CA ASN A 65 -13.75 -17.03 -11.79
C ASN A 65 -14.35 -16.57 -10.45
N ILE A 66 -13.53 -16.36 -9.41
CA ILE A 66 -14.00 -15.86 -8.12
C ILE A 66 -13.68 -14.37 -7.96
N GLY A 67 -14.68 -13.61 -7.54
CA GLY A 67 -14.48 -12.30 -6.95
C GLY A 67 -14.15 -12.45 -5.45
N GLN A 68 -13.01 -11.94 -5.02
CA GLN A 68 -12.63 -11.91 -3.62
C GLN A 68 -13.03 -10.57 -3.01
N PHE A 69 -13.93 -10.61 -2.02
CA PHE A 69 -14.51 -9.44 -1.36
C PHE A 69 -14.27 -9.52 0.15
N GLU A 70 -13.01 -9.46 0.57
CA GLU A 70 -12.71 -9.38 2.00
C GLU A 70 -12.93 -7.99 2.56
N ARG A 71 -13.22 -7.93 3.85
CA ARG A 71 -13.25 -6.68 4.58
C ARG A 71 -12.43 -6.79 5.86
N THR A 72 -11.39 -5.98 5.98
CA THR A 72 -10.53 -5.96 7.16
C THR A 72 -10.85 -4.74 8.02
N LEU A 73 -11.06 -4.96 9.31
CA LEU A 73 -11.33 -3.94 10.31
C LEU A 73 -10.38 -4.12 11.49
N ILE A 74 -9.48 -3.16 11.70
CA ILE A 74 -8.49 -3.17 12.77
C ILE A 74 -8.64 -1.92 13.63
N ILE A 75 -8.78 -2.13 14.94
CA ILE A 75 -8.91 -1.06 15.93
C ILE A 75 -7.77 -1.21 16.95
N ALA A 76 -6.91 -0.20 17.00
CA ALA A 76 -5.91 -0.02 18.04
C ALA A 76 -6.44 1.03 19.03
N ASP A 77 -6.79 0.62 20.26
CA ASP A 77 -7.28 1.51 21.31
C ASP A 77 -6.15 2.31 21.98
N GLU A 78 -6.47 3.18 22.93
CA GLU A 78 -5.56 4.17 23.51
C GLU A 78 -4.21 3.57 23.95
N GLY A 79 -3.11 4.11 23.45
CA GLY A 79 -1.75 3.68 23.79
C GLY A 79 -1.37 2.27 23.35
N SER A 80 -2.18 1.62 22.50
CA SER A 80 -1.91 0.27 22.01
C SER A 80 -1.00 0.24 20.78
N GLU A 81 -0.36 -0.90 20.53
CA GLU A 81 0.57 -1.07 19.40
C GLU A 81 0.34 -2.39 18.68
N VAL A 82 0.23 -2.35 17.36
CA VAL A 82 0.09 -3.55 16.52
C VAL A 82 0.75 -3.39 15.16
N HIS A 83 1.45 -4.43 14.75
CA HIS A 83 1.89 -4.63 13.37
C HIS A 83 1.07 -5.76 12.75
N TYR A 84 0.35 -5.45 11.67
CA TYR A 84 -0.39 -6.43 10.90
C TYR A 84 0.26 -6.60 9.52
N ILE A 85 0.41 -7.84 9.08
CA ILE A 85 0.97 -8.21 7.77
C ILE A 85 -0.06 -9.02 7.00
N GLU A 86 -0.33 -8.56 5.79
CA GLU A 86 -1.22 -9.16 4.82
C GLU A 86 -0.40 -9.64 3.62
N GLY A 87 -0.37 -10.96 3.40
CA GLY A 87 0.18 -11.57 2.20
C GLY A 87 -0.94 -11.96 1.25
N CYS A 88 -0.81 -11.64 -0.04
CA CYS A 88 -1.75 -12.07 -1.07
C CYS A 88 -1.02 -12.73 -2.23
N THR A 89 -1.38 -13.98 -2.56
CA THR A 89 -0.89 -14.65 -3.77
C THR A 89 -1.99 -15.40 -4.49
N ALA A 90 -2.03 -15.30 -5.83
CA ALA A 90 -2.87 -16.13 -6.67
C ALA A 90 -2.01 -17.00 -7.60
N PRO A 91 -2.31 -18.30 -7.74
CA PRO A 91 -1.84 -19.11 -8.88
C PRO A 91 -2.27 -18.47 -10.20
N VAL A 92 -1.54 -18.74 -11.28
CA VAL A 92 -1.94 -18.34 -12.64
C VAL A 92 -3.23 -19.09 -13.01
N TYR A 93 -4.31 -18.37 -13.26
CA TYR A 93 -5.56 -18.92 -13.79
C TYR A 93 -5.80 -18.44 -15.23
N SER A 94 -6.65 -19.18 -15.95
CA SER A 94 -6.93 -18.91 -17.37
C SER A 94 -7.98 -17.80 -17.59
N SER A 95 -8.64 -17.34 -16.53
CA SER A 95 -9.76 -16.40 -16.57
C SER A 95 -9.57 -15.21 -15.64
N GLU A 96 -10.06 -14.03 -16.06
CA GLU A 96 -9.90 -12.79 -15.29
C GLU A 96 -10.60 -12.88 -13.92
N SER A 97 -9.91 -12.44 -12.87
CA SER A 97 -10.42 -12.47 -11.49
C SER A 97 -10.45 -11.06 -10.89
N LEU A 98 -11.37 -10.80 -9.96
CA LEU A 98 -11.51 -9.51 -9.30
C LEU A 98 -11.15 -9.65 -7.82
N HIS A 99 -10.16 -8.89 -7.37
CA HIS A 99 -9.89 -8.67 -5.96
C HIS A 99 -10.38 -7.27 -5.57
N CYS A 100 -11.37 -7.22 -4.69
CA CYS A 100 -12.05 -6.00 -4.27
C CYS A 100 -12.14 -5.95 -2.74
N ALA A 101 -11.00 -5.64 -2.10
CA ALA A 101 -10.90 -5.54 -0.66
C ALA A 101 -11.27 -4.14 -0.13
N VAL A 102 -11.82 -4.12 1.09
CA VAL A 102 -11.99 -2.90 1.88
C VAL A 102 -11.23 -3.04 3.20
N VAL A 103 -10.37 -2.07 3.52
CA VAL A 103 -9.59 -2.07 4.77
C VAL A 103 -9.85 -0.79 5.55
N GLU A 104 -10.38 -0.95 6.75
CA GLU A 104 -10.70 0.12 7.69
C GLU A 104 -9.79 0.00 8.93
N LEU A 105 -8.97 1.03 9.16
CA LEU A 105 -8.11 1.10 10.34
C LEU A 105 -8.51 2.26 11.25
N VAL A 106 -8.47 2.03 12.56
CA VAL A 106 -8.69 3.06 13.57
C VAL A 106 -7.57 2.98 14.60
N ALA A 107 -6.77 4.05 14.68
CA ALA A 107 -5.78 4.22 15.73
C ALA A 107 -6.24 5.33 16.67
N HIS A 108 -6.63 4.96 17.88
CA HIS A 108 -7.04 5.88 18.95
C HIS A 108 -5.83 6.60 19.54
N LYS A 109 -6.10 7.40 20.57
CA LYS A 109 -5.12 8.28 21.18
C LYS A 109 -3.80 7.56 21.50
N ASP A 110 -2.68 8.12 21.06
CA ASP A 110 -1.32 7.61 21.29
C ASP A 110 -1.09 6.14 20.83
N ALA A 111 -1.98 5.58 20.01
CA ALA A 111 -1.85 4.22 19.48
C ALA A 111 -0.94 4.19 18.25
N HIS A 112 -0.27 3.06 18.02
CA HIS A 112 0.57 2.83 16.86
C HIS A 112 0.09 1.61 16.07
N LEU A 113 -0.32 1.83 14.82
CA LEU A 113 -0.82 0.80 13.93
C LEU A 113 -0.02 0.79 12.63
N ARG A 114 0.71 -0.30 12.42
CA ARG A 114 1.45 -0.55 11.17
C ARG A 114 0.77 -1.65 10.37
N TYR A 115 0.47 -1.37 9.11
CA TYR A 115 -0.13 -2.32 8.18
C TYR A 115 0.82 -2.55 7.00
N THR A 116 1.26 -3.79 6.83
CA THR A 116 2.13 -4.19 5.74
C THR A 116 1.37 -5.09 4.78
N THR A 117 1.36 -4.76 3.49
CA THR A 117 0.82 -5.64 2.44
C THR A 117 1.93 -5.99 1.47
N ILE A 118 2.04 -7.28 1.13
CA ILE A 118 2.83 -7.74 0.00
C ILE A 118 1.91 -8.56 -0.87
N GLN A 119 1.61 -8.04 -2.06
CA GLN A 119 0.78 -8.75 -3.03
C GLN A 119 1.63 -9.18 -4.21
N ASN A 120 1.42 -10.41 -4.66
CA ASN A 120 1.88 -10.90 -5.95
C ASN A 120 0.73 -11.62 -6.65
N TRP A 121 0.04 -10.88 -7.51
CA TRP A 121 -1.11 -11.39 -8.25
C TRP A 121 -0.71 -11.92 -9.62
N SER A 122 -1.43 -12.92 -10.13
CA SER A 122 -1.32 -13.28 -11.53
C SER A 122 -1.77 -12.12 -12.43
N THR A 123 -1.28 -12.07 -13.67
CA THR A 123 -1.46 -10.95 -14.60
C THR A 123 -2.89 -10.80 -15.14
N ASP A 124 -3.80 -11.69 -14.75
CA ASP A 124 -5.23 -11.72 -15.07
C ASP A 124 -6.11 -11.12 -13.97
N VAL A 125 -5.53 -10.69 -12.83
CA VAL A 125 -6.27 -10.12 -11.70
C VAL A 125 -6.46 -8.61 -11.84
N TYR A 126 -7.68 -8.14 -11.60
CA TYR A 126 -7.96 -6.73 -11.29
C TYR A 126 -7.94 -6.53 -9.77
N ASN A 127 -7.06 -5.64 -9.30
CA ASN A 127 -6.88 -5.36 -7.89
C ASN A 127 -7.43 -3.96 -7.56
N LEU A 128 -8.68 -3.90 -7.11
CA LEU A 128 -9.46 -2.66 -6.97
C LEU A 128 -9.81 -2.47 -5.48
N VAL A 129 -8.91 -1.85 -4.74
CA VAL A 129 -8.93 -1.90 -3.27
C VAL A 129 -9.13 -0.50 -2.67
N THR A 130 -9.98 -0.43 -1.65
CA THR A 130 -10.16 0.79 -0.86
C THR A 130 -9.60 0.60 0.55
N LYS A 131 -8.50 1.26 0.89
CA LYS A 131 -7.91 1.25 2.25
C LYS A 131 -7.95 2.65 2.86
N ARG A 132 -8.38 2.77 4.11
CA ARG A 132 -8.42 4.06 4.83
C ARG A 132 -8.23 3.85 6.32
N ALA A 133 -7.44 4.74 6.90
CA ALA A 133 -7.17 4.79 8.32
C ALA A 133 -7.57 6.14 8.91
N TYR A 134 -8.11 6.11 10.13
CA TYR A 134 -8.27 7.29 10.99
C TYR A 134 -7.23 7.24 12.11
N ALA A 135 -6.43 8.30 12.21
CA ALA A 135 -5.43 8.49 13.25
C ALA A 135 -5.86 9.63 14.18
N TYR A 136 -6.18 9.31 15.44
CA TYR A 136 -6.58 10.29 16.46
C TYR A 136 -5.36 10.94 17.14
N GLU A 137 -5.59 11.65 18.25
CA GLU A 137 -4.56 12.45 18.93
C GLU A 137 -3.30 11.64 19.25
N GLY A 138 -2.12 12.10 18.80
CA GLY A 138 -0.84 11.42 19.01
C GLY A 138 -0.71 10.04 18.34
N ALA A 139 -1.73 9.57 17.61
CA ALA A 139 -1.71 8.26 16.97
C ALA A 139 -0.76 8.21 15.77
N ARG A 140 -0.12 7.06 15.57
CA ARG A 140 0.77 6.78 14.45
C ARG A 140 0.18 5.69 13.57
N VAL A 141 -0.02 5.98 12.28
CA VAL A 141 -0.46 4.97 11.30
C VAL A 141 0.53 4.87 10.15
N GLU A 142 0.86 3.64 9.77
CA GLU A 142 1.83 3.35 8.71
C GLU A 142 1.29 2.33 7.71
N TRP A 143 1.31 2.67 6.43
CA TRP A 143 1.06 1.76 5.32
C TRP A 143 2.38 1.38 4.65
N ILE A 144 2.75 0.10 4.69
CA ILE A 144 3.90 -0.45 3.98
C ILE A 144 3.35 -1.35 2.87
N ASP A 145 3.36 -0.87 1.64
CA ASP A 145 2.56 -1.45 0.55
C ASP A 145 3.40 -1.89 -0.66
N GLY A 146 3.48 -3.20 -0.89
CA GLY A 146 4.19 -3.79 -2.03
C GLY A 146 3.24 -4.27 -3.11
N ASN A 147 3.30 -3.67 -4.30
CA ASN A 147 2.43 -3.95 -5.44
C ASN A 147 3.19 -4.67 -6.57
N ILE A 148 3.01 -5.98 -6.68
CA ILE A 148 3.62 -6.82 -7.73
C ILE A 148 2.51 -7.64 -8.41
N GLY A 149 2.63 -7.86 -9.71
CA GLY A 149 1.64 -8.62 -10.46
C GLY A 149 0.38 -7.83 -10.78
N SER A 150 -0.74 -8.53 -11.04
CA SER A 150 -2.05 -7.99 -11.49
C SER A 150 -2.06 -7.42 -12.91
N LYS A 151 -3.21 -7.44 -13.57
CA LYS A 151 -3.44 -6.75 -14.85
C LYS A 151 -3.51 -5.24 -14.63
N LEU A 152 -4.33 -4.86 -13.66
CA LEU A 152 -4.60 -3.48 -13.27
C LEU A 152 -4.71 -3.43 -11.75
N THR A 153 -3.91 -2.58 -11.12
CA THR A 153 -4.10 -2.17 -9.73
C THR A 153 -4.64 -0.75 -9.67
N MET A 154 -5.66 -0.54 -8.86
CA MET A 154 -6.14 0.77 -8.42
C MET A 154 -6.20 0.78 -6.90
N LYS A 155 -5.21 1.41 -6.26
CA LYS A 155 -5.12 1.39 -4.79
C LYS A 155 -4.49 2.67 -4.26
N TYR A 156 -5.22 3.35 -3.36
CA TYR A 156 -4.82 4.64 -2.79
C TYR A 156 -5.05 4.66 -1.28
N PRO A 157 -4.20 3.99 -0.46
CA PRO A 157 -4.37 3.97 0.99
C PRO A 157 -4.39 5.39 1.55
N GLY A 158 -5.45 5.70 2.29
CA GLY A 158 -5.65 7.01 2.90
C GLY A 158 -5.37 7.00 4.40
N ILE A 159 -4.76 8.06 4.91
CA ILE A 159 -4.70 8.36 6.35
C ILE A 159 -5.35 9.71 6.57
N TYR A 160 -6.38 9.72 7.40
CA TYR A 160 -7.03 10.93 7.89
C TYR A 160 -6.49 11.20 9.29
N LEU A 161 -5.77 12.30 9.42
CA LEU A 161 -5.11 12.74 10.63
C LEU A 161 -6.12 13.58 11.41
N MET A 162 -6.93 12.88 12.20
CA MET A 162 -8.13 13.38 12.87
C MET A 162 -7.83 14.15 14.15
N GLY A 163 -6.70 13.86 14.82
CA GLY A 163 -6.35 14.44 16.11
C GLY A 163 -5.00 15.16 16.10
N GLU A 164 -4.80 16.02 17.10
CA GLU A 164 -3.57 16.78 17.23
C GLU A 164 -2.35 15.84 17.36
N ARG A 165 -1.21 16.19 16.76
CA ARG A 165 0.03 15.38 16.78
C ARG A 165 -0.08 14.01 16.11
N ALA A 166 -1.18 13.71 15.40
CA ALA A 166 -1.28 12.47 14.62
C ALA A 166 -0.19 12.42 13.54
N TYR A 167 0.33 11.21 13.30
CA TYR A 167 1.35 10.91 12.31
C TYR A 167 0.85 9.88 11.30
N GLY A 168 1.09 10.13 10.01
CA GLY A 168 0.75 9.21 8.93
C GLY A 168 1.92 8.97 7.99
N GLU A 169 2.23 7.70 7.72
CA GLU A 169 3.25 7.34 6.73
C GLU A 169 2.73 6.32 5.73
N THR A 170 3.05 6.52 4.46
CA THR A 170 2.85 5.52 3.41
C THR A 170 4.16 5.32 2.67
N LEU A 171 4.70 4.10 2.74
CA LEU A 171 5.77 3.63 1.88
C LEU A 171 5.16 2.63 0.89
N SER A 172 5.13 3.00 -0.38
CA SER A 172 4.55 2.16 -1.43
C SER A 172 5.57 1.86 -2.52
N ILE A 173 5.68 0.60 -2.90
CA ILE A 173 6.40 0.17 -4.10
C ILE A 173 5.43 -0.40 -5.14
N ALA A 174 5.72 -0.16 -6.40
CA ALA A 174 4.97 -0.72 -7.52
C ALA A 174 5.90 -1.25 -8.62
N PHE A 175 5.62 -2.46 -9.08
CA PHE A 175 6.31 -3.07 -10.21
C PHE A 175 5.33 -3.33 -11.35
N ALA A 176 5.58 -2.78 -12.52
CA ALA A 176 4.76 -2.94 -13.72
C ALA A 176 5.55 -3.64 -14.83
N GLY A 177 5.22 -4.90 -15.10
CA GLY A 177 5.71 -5.68 -16.23
C GLY A 177 4.79 -5.62 -17.44
N LYS A 178 4.93 -6.60 -18.33
CA LYS A 178 4.27 -6.65 -19.64
C LYS A 178 2.75 -6.52 -19.54
N ASN A 179 2.19 -5.53 -20.23
CA ASN A 179 0.75 -5.24 -20.27
C ASN A 179 0.09 -4.97 -18.90
N GLN A 180 0.87 -4.62 -17.87
CA GLN A 180 0.35 -4.28 -16.55
C GLN A 180 0.22 -2.77 -16.37
N HIS A 181 -0.79 -2.35 -15.60
CA HIS A 181 -0.93 -0.98 -15.14
C HIS A 181 -1.07 -0.92 -13.61
N GLN A 182 -0.09 -0.32 -12.95
CA GLN A 182 -0.13 -0.06 -11.52
C GLN A 182 -0.55 1.41 -11.27
N ASP A 183 -1.84 1.69 -11.09
CA ASP A 183 -2.32 3.01 -10.59
C ASP A 183 -2.39 2.97 -9.07
N THR A 184 -1.30 3.40 -8.45
CA THR A 184 -1.08 3.32 -7.00
C THR A 184 -0.80 4.70 -6.45
N GLY A 185 -0.97 4.89 -5.15
CA GLY A 185 -0.57 6.13 -4.51
C GLY A 185 -1.02 6.20 -3.07
N ALA A 186 -1.22 7.40 -2.55
CA ALA A 186 -1.56 7.59 -1.15
C ALA A 186 -2.39 8.86 -0.97
N LYS A 187 -3.21 8.89 0.09
CA LYS A 187 -3.95 10.09 0.50
C LYS A 187 -3.58 10.46 1.92
N MET A 188 -3.13 11.69 2.14
CA MET A 188 -2.90 12.26 3.48
C MET A 188 -3.84 13.43 3.67
N VAL A 189 -4.75 13.32 4.63
CA VAL A 189 -5.78 14.34 4.92
C VAL A 189 -5.54 14.86 6.33
N HIS A 190 -4.99 16.07 6.42
CA HIS A 190 -4.70 16.75 7.69
C HIS A 190 -5.92 17.55 8.15
N LEU A 191 -6.54 17.10 9.25
CA LEU A 191 -7.76 17.70 9.81
C LEU A 191 -7.54 18.33 11.20
N ALA A 192 -6.33 18.18 11.76
CA ALA A 192 -5.98 18.65 13.09
C ALA A 192 -4.58 19.31 13.11
N PRO A 193 -4.32 20.18 14.11
CA PRO A 193 -3.05 20.88 14.23
C PRO A 193 -1.89 19.97 14.61
N ASN A 194 -0.66 20.43 14.35
CA ASN A 194 0.59 19.72 14.66
C ASN A 194 0.70 18.33 14.03
N THR A 195 -0.04 18.05 12.95
CA THR A 195 -0.03 16.74 12.30
C THR A 195 1.12 16.63 11.30
N THR A 196 1.69 15.43 11.18
CA THR A 196 2.82 15.15 10.28
C THR A 196 2.51 14.00 9.34
N SER A 197 2.88 14.13 8.06
CA SER A 197 2.77 13.04 7.10
C SER A 197 3.99 12.85 6.21
N LYS A 198 4.20 11.61 5.79
CA LYS A 198 5.26 11.22 4.86
C LYS A 198 4.73 10.22 3.84
N ILE A 199 4.84 10.54 2.57
CA ILE A 199 4.60 9.61 1.47
C ILE A 199 5.93 9.35 0.77
N THR A 200 6.31 8.09 0.66
CA THR A 200 7.40 7.62 -0.21
C THR A 200 6.81 6.62 -1.19
N SER A 201 6.80 6.97 -2.47
CA SER A 201 6.38 6.07 -3.54
C SER A 201 7.58 5.77 -4.43
N LYS A 202 7.79 4.48 -4.70
CA LYS A 202 8.78 4.02 -5.66
C LYS A 202 8.12 3.15 -6.71
N SER A 203 8.46 3.34 -7.98
CA SER A 203 7.93 2.48 -9.03
C SER A 203 9.00 2.03 -10.01
N VAL A 204 8.83 0.82 -10.55
CA VAL A 204 9.67 0.24 -11.59
C VAL A 204 8.76 -0.22 -12.72
N SER A 205 9.07 0.18 -13.95
CA SER A 205 8.30 -0.22 -15.14
C SER A 205 9.20 -0.85 -16.20
N ARG A 206 8.74 -1.95 -16.78
CA ARG A 206 9.40 -2.69 -17.87
C ARG A 206 8.41 -3.32 -18.85
N LEU A 207 8.91 -3.72 -20.01
CA LEU A 207 8.21 -4.47 -21.06
C LEU A 207 6.88 -3.81 -21.47
N ASN A 208 6.88 -2.48 -21.67
CA ASN A 208 5.68 -1.68 -21.96
C ASN A 208 4.68 -1.61 -20.78
N GLY A 209 5.10 -2.03 -19.59
CA GLY A 209 4.38 -1.83 -18.33
C GLY A 209 4.27 -0.34 -17.99
N ARG A 210 3.18 -0.02 -17.29
CA ARG A 210 2.86 1.35 -16.87
C ARG A 210 2.72 1.44 -15.35
N SER A 211 3.52 2.29 -14.72
CA SER A 211 3.26 2.75 -13.36
C SER A 211 2.60 4.13 -13.36
N THR A 212 1.72 4.35 -12.40
CA THR A 212 1.12 5.66 -12.15
C THR A 212 1.14 5.89 -10.65
N TYR A 213 1.74 7.00 -10.24
CA TYR A 213 1.55 7.54 -8.91
C TYR A 213 0.38 8.53 -8.91
N ARG A 214 -0.59 8.33 -8.02
CA ARG A 214 -1.69 9.28 -7.78
C ARG A 214 -1.81 9.63 -6.31
N GLY A 215 -1.40 10.83 -5.97
CA GLY A 215 -1.38 11.32 -4.59
C GLY A 215 -2.46 12.35 -4.32
N LEU A 216 -3.00 12.35 -3.09
CA LEU A 216 -3.74 13.49 -2.55
C LEU A 216 -3.10 13.92 -1.23
N LEU A 217 -2.71 15.18 -1.12
CA LEU A 217 -2.36 15.82 0.14
C LEU A 217 -3.35 16.95 0.37
N SER A 218 -4.19 16.82 1.38
CA SER A 218 -5.17 17.84 1.74
C SER A 218 -4.89 18.36 3.15
N VAL A 219 -4.86 19.67 3.31
CA VAL A 219 -4.71 20.34 4.60
C VAL A 219 -5.92 21.23 4.81
N ALA A 220 -6.74 20.88 5.80
CA ALA A 220 -7.93 21.63 6.12
C ALA A 220 -7.59 22.96 6.81
N LYS A 221 -8.46 23.95 6.63
CA LYS A 221 -8.38 25.21 7.37
C LYS A 221 -8.48 24.92 8.88
N GLY A 222 -7.54 25.47 9.66
CA GLY A 222 -7.45 25.22 11.10
C GLY A 222 -6.49 24.09 11.51
N ALA A 223 -5.98 23.29 10.57
CA ALA A 223 -4.91 22.34 10.83
C ALA A 223 -3.54 23.06 10.84
N THR A 224 -3.27 23.85 11.88
CA THR A 224 -2.04 24.66 12.00
C THR A 224 -0.78 23.80 12.18
N ASN A 225 0.38 24.37 11.84
CA ASN A 225 1.69 23.73 12.00
C ASN A 225 1.79 22.31 11.39
N VAL A 226 1.18 22.13 10.22
CA VAL A 226 1.25 20.87 9.47
C VAL A 226 2.61 20.72 8.79
N LYS A 227 3.14 19.49 8.81
CA LYS A 227 4.35 19.11 8.06
C LYS A 227 4.04 17.92 7.17
N ALA A 228 4.22 18.05 5.86
CA ALA A 228 3.99 16.98 4.92
C ALA A 228 5.14 16.86 3.93
N THR A 229 5.62 15.63 3.70
CA THR A 229 6.62 15.33 2.68
C THR A 229 6.11 14.26 1.74
N VAL A 230 6.22 14.50 0.44
CA VAL A 230 5.90 13.53 -0.61
C VAL A 230 7.16 13.33 -1.45
N ARG A 231 7.60 12.09 -1.61
CA ARG A 231 8.68 11.71 -2.51
C ARG A 231 8.22 10.60 -3.45
N CYS A 232 8.33 10.85 -4.74
CA CYS A 232 7.97 9.91 -5.79
C CYS A 232 9.19 9.60 -6.65
N ASP A 233 9.72 8.39 -6.59
CA ASP A 233 10.82 7.97 -7.46
C ASP A 233 10.31 6.92 -8.46
N ALA A 234 10.63 7.07 -9.73
CA ALA A 234 10.30 6.09 -10.76
C ALA A 234 11.56 5.65 -11.52
N LEU A 235 11.61 4.37 -11.87
CA LEU A 235 12.68 3.76 -12.64
C LEU A 235 12.11 3.07 -13.88
N LEU A 236 12.52 3.53 -15.06
CA LEU A 236 12.19 2.90 -16.34
C LEU A 236 13.32 1.97 -16.76
N LEU A 237 12.99 0.72 -17.08
CA LEU A 237 13.97 -0.28 -17.50
C LEU A 237 14.13 -0.36 -19.03
N ASP A 238 13.22 0.24 -19.79
CA ASP A 238 13.26 0.30 -21.26
C ASP A 238 12.56 1.55 -21.80
N ASP A 239 12.66 1.76 -23.12
CA ASP A 239 12.10 2.92 -23.82
C ASP A 239 10.59 2.84 -24.13
N THR A 240 9.98 1.67 -23.93
CA THR A 240 8.55 1.45 -24.22
C THR A 240 7.68 1.65 -22.98
N SER A 241 8.25 1.41 -21.80
CA SER A 241 7.58 1.55 -20.51
C SER A 241 7.29 3.01 -20.15
N LYS A 242 6.28 3.18 -19.28
CA LYS A 242 5.75 4.50 -18.93
C LYS A 242 5.60 4.65 -17.43
N THR A 243 5.87 5.85 -16.96
CA THR A 243 5.54 6.27 -15.59
C THR A 243 4.79 7.60 -15.66
N ASP A 244 3.71 7.70 -14.91
CA ASP A 244 2.94 8.93 -14.75
C ASP A 244 2.91 9.33 -13.27
N THR A 245 2.92 10.63 -13.00
CA THR A 245 2.84 11.15 -11.62
C THR A 245 1.79 12.26 -11.58
N TYR A 246 0.68 12.01 -10.89
CA TYR A 246 -0.45 12.92 -10.74
C TYR A 246 -0.62 13.32 -9.26
N PRO A 247 0.14 14.32 -8.79
CA PRO A 247 -0.02 14.84 -7.44
C PRO A 247 -1.19 15.83 -7.36
N TYR A 248 -2.02 15.70 -6.33
CA TYR A 248 -3.05 16.67 -5.99
C TYR A 248 -2.76 17.23 -4.60
N MET A 249 -2.67 18.55 -4.51
CA MET A 249 -2.41 19.25 -3.25
C MET A 249 -3.48 20.32 -3.01
N GLU A 250 -4.18 20.21 -1.90
CA GLU A 250 -5.24 21.11 -1.47
C GLU A 250 -4.86 21.71 -0.11
N ILE A 251 -4.12 22.81 -0.12
CA ILE A 251 -3.55 23.40 1.10
C ILE A 251 -4.37 24.62 1.50
N ASN A 252 -5.31 24.44 2.43
CA ASN A 252 -6.22 25.50 2.89
C ASN A 252 -5.76 26.17 4.20
N GLN A 253 -4.48 26.02 4.54
CA GLN A 253 -3.89 26.53 5.77
C GLN A 253 -2.54 27.21 5.47
N GLU A 254 -2.37 28.45 5.94
CA GLU A 254 -1.25 29.32 5.56
C GLU A 254 0.10 28.91 6.17
N ASP A 255 0.10 28.34 7.38
CA ASP A 255 1.32 27.93 8.10
C ASP A 255 1.72 26.47 7.87
N ALA A 256 1.13 25.80 6.86
CA ALA A 256 1.47 24.44 6.50
C ALA A 256 2.80 24.38 5.73
N THR A 257 3.71 23.49 6.15
CA THR A 257 4.97 23.21 5.44
C THR A 257 4.82 21.93 4.61
N VAL A 258 4.84 22.07 3.29
CA VAL A 258 4.67 20.97 2.35
C VAL A 258 5.86 20.89 1.40
N THR A 259 6.45 19.70 1.28
CA THR A 259 7.50 19.41 0.29
C THR A 259 7.05 18.27 -0.60
N HIS A 260 7.19 18.44 -1.92
CA HIS A 260 6.98 17.38 -2.90
C HIS A 260 8.17 17.30 -3.85
N GLU A 261 8.79 16.12 -3.90
CA GLU A 261 9.87 15.76 -4.81
C GLU A 261 9.42 14.61 -5.71
N ALA A 262 9.69 14.70 -7.01
CA ALA A 262 9.46 13.63 -7.97
C ALA A 262 10.68 13.46 -8.87
N THR A 263 11.21 12.24 -8.95
CA THR A 263 12.38 11.90 -9.76
C THR A 263 12.05 10.74 -10.68
N VAL A 264 12.38 10.88 -11.96
CA VAL A 264 12.30 9.78 -12.93
C VAL A 264 13.71 9.47 -13.40
N GLY A 265 14.13 8.22 -13.20
CA GLY A 265 15.39 7.69 -13.71
C GLY A 265 15.13 6.67 -14.81
N LYS A 266 16.04 6.60 -15.78
CA LYS A 266 16.21 5.45 -16.65
C LYS A 266 17.52 4.77 -16.24
N ILE A 267 17.59 3.45 -16.28
CA ILE A 267 18.87 2.77 -16.11
C ILE A 267 19.76 3.13 -17.31
N GLY A 268 20.94 3.67 -17.02
CA GLY A 268 21.92 4.00 -18.05
C GLY A 268 22.71 2.77 -18.47
N ASP A 269 22.98 2.65 -19.77
CA ASP A 269 23.79 1.55 -20.35
C ASP A 269 25.16 1.44 -19.67
N GLU A 270 25.73 2.54 -19.19
CA GLU A 270 27.00 2.56 -18.45
C GLU A 270 26.93 1.79 -17.12
N GLN A 271 25.81 1.86 -16.38
CA GLN A 271 25.65 1.16 -15.11
C GLN A 271 25.54 -0.34 -15.31
N ILE A 272 24.77 -0.75 -16.32
CA ILE A 272 24.63 -2.15 -16.73
C ILE A 272 25.98 -2.67 -17.23
N PHE A 273 26.62 -1.94 -18.16
CA PHE A 273 27.92 -2.29 -18.71
C PHE A 273 28.97 -2.45 -17.60
N TYR A 274 29.02 -1.51 -16.64
CA TYR A 274 29.92 -1.59 -15.49
C TYR A 274 29.74 -2.89 -14.70
N LEU A 275 28.49 -3.25 -14.36
CA LEU A 275 28.20 -4.50 -13.63
C LEU A 275 28.55 -5.74 -14.49
N MET A 276 28.28 -5.71 -15.79
CA MET A 276 28.66 -6.79 -16.70
C MET A 276 30.18 -6.98 -16.78
N THR A 277 30.96 -5.89 -16.76
CA THR A 277 32.43 -6.00 -16.70
C THR A 277 32.94 -6.65 -15.40
N ARG A 278 32.11 -6.70 -14.36
CA ARG A 278 32.39 -7.39 -13.09
C ARG A 278 31.92 -8.84 -13.06
N GLY A 279 31.41 -9.36 -14.19
CA GLY A 279 31.04 -10.76 -14.36
C GLY A 279 29.57 -11.07 -14.09
N PHE A 280 28.73 -10.06 -13.86
CA PHE A 280 27.28 -10.24 -13.80
C PHE A 280 26.69 -10.38 -15.22
N SER A 281 25.65 -11.19 -15.36
CA SER A 281 24.79 -11.11 -16.55
C SER A 281 24.04 -9.77 -16.58
N GLU A 282 23.50 -9.39 -17.73
CA GLU A 282 22.64 -8.21 -17.84
C GLU A 282 21.42 -8.31 -16.91
N GLU A 283 20.79 -9.49 -16.82
CA GLU A 283 19.66 -9.76 -15.93
C GLU A 283 20.06 -9.61 -14.45
N GLU A 284 21.24 -10.13 -14.06
CA GLU A 284 21.77 -9.99 -12.70
C GLU A 284 22.07 -8.52 -12.37
N ALA A 285 22.64 -7.77 -13.33
CA ALA A 285 22.92 -6.36 -13.18
C ALA A 285 21.64 -5.54 -12.96
N LEU A 286 20.61 -5.76 -13.79
CA LEU A 286 19.30 -5.13 -13.65
C LEU A 286 18.65 -5.46 -12.30
N SER A 287 18.67 -6.74 -11.90
CA SER A 287 18.14 -7.17 -10.61
C SER A 287 18.83 -6.48 -9.43
N LEU A 288 20.16 -6.33 -9.47
CA LEU A 288 20.92 -5.61 -8.43
C LEU A 288 20.53 -4.13 -8.35
N ILE A 289 20.40 -3.45 -9.49
CA ILE A 289 20.00 -2.03 -9.53
C ILE A 289 18.59 -1.86 -8.97
N VAL A 290 17.64 -2.69 -9.40
CA VAL A 290 16.24 -2.66 -8.93
C VAL A 290 16.17 -2.94 -7.42
N ASN A 291 16.90 -3.94 -6.92
CA ASN A 291 16.95 -4.25 -5.48
C ASN A 291 17.52 -3.08 -4.67
N GLY A 292 18.59 -2.44 -5.16
CA GLY A 292 19.13 -1.22 -4.52
C GLY A 292 18.14 -0.07 -4.50
N PHE A 293 17.36 0.10 -5.58
CA PHE A 293 16.30 1.10 -5.67
C PHE A 293 15.15 0.82 -4.68
N MET A 294 14.78 -0.45 -4.50
CA MET A 294 13.72 -0.90 -3.59
C MET A 294 14.16 -1.09 -2.13
N GLU A 295 15.46 -0.94 -1.83
CA GLU A 295 16.05 -1.19 -0.50
C GLU A 295 15.28 -0.53 0.67
N PRO A 296 14.78 0.73 0.57
CA PRO A 296 14.01 1.34 1.66
C PRO A 296 12.74 0.55 2.03
N PHE A 297 12.11 -0.14 1.07
CA PHE A 297 10.95 -0.98 1.32
C PHE A 297 11.35 -2.34 1.88
N THR A 298 12.38 -2.97 1.31
CA THR A 298 12.86 -4.28 1.77
C THR A 298 13.29 -4.25 3.24
N LYS A 299 13.86 -3.11 3.72
CA LYS A 299 14.21 -2.89 5.13
C LYS A 299 13.00 -2.84 6.08
N GLU A 300 11.82 -2.51 5.57
CA GLU A 300 10.58 -2.44 6.34
C GLU A 300 9.86 -3.79 6.43
N LEU A 301 10.35 -4.82 5.76
CA LEU A 301 9.76 -6.16 5.78
C LEU A 301 10.48 -7.06 6.78
N PRO A 302 9.75 -7.99 7.46
CA PRO A 302 10.41 -9.08 8.15
C PRO A 302 11.28 -9.89 7.19
N MET A 303 12.35 -10.50 7.72
CA MET A 303 13.38 -11.16 6.92
C MET A 303 12.82 -12.18 5.92
N GLU A 304 11.84 -12.98 6.34
CA GLU A 304 11.20 -14.00 5.48
C GLU A 304 10.54 -13.38 4.24
N TYR A 305 9.83 -12.28 4.43
CA TYR A 305 9.17 -11.54 3.34
C TYR A 305 10.15 -10.76 2.48
N ALA A 306 11.23 -10.23 3.05
CA ALA A 306 12.30 -9.57 2.31
C ALA A 306 13.01 -10.54 1.35
N VAL A 307 13.27 -11.78 1.80
CA VAL A 307 13.83 -12.83 0.93
C VAL A 307 12.85 -13.20 -0.19
N GLU A 308 11.57 -13.33 0.12
CA GLU A 308 10.55 -13.65 -0.89
C GLU A 308 10.42 -12.53 -1.92
N LEU A 309 10.39 -11.26 -1.50
CA LEU A 309 10.38 -10.10 -2.39
C LEU A 309 11.56 -10.13 -3.36
N ASN A 310 12.79 -10.39 -2.87
CA ASN A 310 13.97 -10.47 -3.73
C ASN A 310 13.86 -11.59 -4.77
N ARG A 311 13.25 -12.73 -4.41
CA ARG A 311 12.97 -13.82 -5.35
C ARG A 311 11.93 -13.41 -6.38
N LEU A 312 10.86 -12.75 -5.96
CA LEU A 312 9.81 -12.25 -6.86
C LEU A 312 10.36 -11.23 -7.85
N ILE A 313 11.18 -10.28 -7.40
CA ILE A 313 11.86 -9.33 -8.28
C ILE A 313 12.73 -10.08 -9.28
N LYS A 314 13.49 -11.09 -8.85
CA LYS A 314 14.31 -11.89 -9.77
C LYS A 314 13.46 -12.65 -10.79
N MET A 315 12.36 -13.27 -10.39
CA MET A 315 11.43 -13.93 -11.32
C MET A 315 10.81 -12.93 -12.30
N GLU A 316 10.50 -11.73 -11.81
CA GLU A 316 10.12 -10.57 -12.61
C GLU A 316 11.33 -9.93 -13.31
N MET A 317 12.49 -10.57 -13.38
CA MET A 317 13.62 -10.18 -14.25
C MET A 317 13.96 -11.33 -15.21
N ASP A 318 13.78 -12.57 -14.79
CA ASP A 318 13.99 -13.77 -15.61
C ASP A 318 12.99 -13.78 -16.80
N GLY A 319 13.52 -13.86 -18.02
CA GLY A 319 12.74 -13.78 -19.27
C GLY A 319 12.97 -12.49 -20.06
N SER A 320 14.07 -11.77 -19.79
CA SER A 320 14.43 -10.50 -20.44
C SER A 320 15.06 -10.67 -21.83
N VAL A 321 15.13 -11.90 -22.35
CA VAL A 321 15.66 -12.19 -23.69
C VAL A 321 14.52 -12.62 -24.61
N GLY A 322 13.98 -11.66 -25.37
CA GLY A 322 12.98 -11.88 -26.43
C GLY A 322 12.19 -10.64 -26.79
#